data_AF-A0A3C1IDT6-F1
#
_entry.id   AF-A0A3C1IDT6-F1
#
_cell.length_a   1.000
_cell.length_b   1.000
_cell.length_c   1.000
_cell.angle_alpha   90.00
_cell.angle_beta   90.00
_cell.angle_gamma   90.00
#
_symmetry.space_group_name_H-M   'P 1'
#
loop_
_entity.id
_entity.type
_entity.pdbx_description
1 polymer ?
#
loop_
_entity_poly.entity_id
_entity_poly.type
_entity_poly.pdbx_seq_one_letter_code
_entity_poly.pdbx_strand_id
1 'polypeptide(L)'
;NIYTQWYWKVDLHNLLHFLRLRADAHAQYEIRVYADAICSVVADWVPFAYAAFEDYRLGGATLSETALECVRRMLKGEAVTQETSGMSKGEWREFEQLL
;
A
#
# COMPACT_ATOMS: atom_id res chain seq x y z
N ASN A 1 1.24 -16.30 24.54
CA ASN A 1 2.19 -16.44 23.41
C ASN A 1 2.96 -17.75 23.56
N ILE A 2 2.67 -18.72 22.71
CA ILE A 2 3.44 -19.98 22.58
C ILE A 2 4.14 -19.91 21.23
N TYR A 3 5.46 -20.14 21.23
CA TYR A 3 6.22 -20.18 19.98
C TYR A 3 5.99 -21.51 19.26
N THR A 4 5.98 -21.47 17.93
CA THR A 4 5.92 -22.63 17.06
C THR A 4 6.92 -22.48 15.92
N GLN A 5 7.19 -23.59 15.23
CA GLN A 5 8.06 -23.64 14.07
C GLN A 5 7.33 -24.35 12.94
N TRP A 6 7.60 -23.92 11.71
CA TRP A 6 6.99 -24.47 10.51
C TRP A 6 7.86 -24.16 9.30
N TYR A 7 7.72 -24.99 8.26
CA TYR A 7 8.29 -24.71 6.95
C TYR A 7 7.25 -24.00 6.10
N TRP A 8 7.67 -22.90 5.47
CA TRP A 8 6.83 -22.15 4.55
C TRP A 8 7.51 -22.09 3.17
N LYS A 9 6.78 -22.54 2.14
CA LYS A 9 7.19 -22.48 0.74
C LYS A 9 6.15 -21.71 -0.05
N VAL A 10 6.59 -20.73 -0.82
CA VAL A 10 5.74 -19.88 -1.66
C VAL A 10 6.57 -19.41 -2.86
N ASP A 11 5.92 -19.12 -3.99
CA ASP A 11 6.58 -18.45 -5.11
C ASP A 11 6.75 -16.94 -4.85
N LEU A 12 7.58 -16.28 -5.66
CA LEU A 12 7.91 -14.87 -5.47
C LEU A 12 6.68 -13.95 -5.62
N HIS A 13 5.76 -14.24 -6.55
CA HIS A 13 4.59 -13.38 -6.79
C HIS A 13 3.68 -13.35 -5.55
N ASN A 14 3.35 -14.53 -5.03
CA ASN A 14 2.51 -14.65 -3.83
C ASN A 14 3.24 -14.16 -2.56
N LEU A 15 4.58 -14.29 -2.51
CA LEU A 15 5.37 -13.70 -1.43
C LEU A 15 5.28 -12.18 -1.42
N LEU A 16 5.47 -11.52 -2.57
CA LEU A 16 5.36 -10.06 -2.66
C LEU A 16 3.95 -9.58 -2.31
N HIS A 17 2.91 -10.32 -2.70
CA HIS A 17 1.55 -10.02 -2.27
C HIS A 17 1.37 -10.15 -0.74
N PHE A 18 1.91 -11.19 -0.12
CA PHE A 18 1.91 -11.34 1.34
C PHE A 18 2.61 -10.17 2.03
N LEU A 19 3.80 -9.80 1.55
CA LEU A 19 4.59 -8.70 2.11
C LEU A 19 3.87 -7.36 2.00
N ARG A 20 3.16 -7.11 0.90
CA ARG A 20 2.30 -5.92 0.74
C ARG A 20 1.27 -5.80 1.87
N LEU A 21 0.63 -6.90 2.26
CA LEU A 21 -0.41 -6.90 3.28
C LEU A 21 0.15 -6.90 4.71
N ARG A 22 1.31 -7.49 4.94
CA ARG A 22 1.85 -7.72 6.29
C ARG A 22 2.91 -6.72 6.72
N ALA A 23 3.57 -6.05 5.79
CA ALA A 23 4.46 -4.92 6.09
C ALA A 23 3.69 -3.59 6.26
N ASP A 24 2.37 -3.59 6.08
CA ASP A 24 1.52 -2.41 6.25
C ASP A 24 1.41 -1.95 7.71
N ALA A 25 1.24 -0.64 7.94
CA ALA A 25 1.10 -0.07 9.28
C ALA A 25 -0.16 -0.56 10.02
N HIS A 26 -1.23 -0.89 9.29
CA HIS A 26 -2.48 -1.43 9.82
C HIS A 26 -2.38 -2.92 10.20
N ALA A 27 -1.32 -3.62 9.76
CA ALA A 27 -1.07 -4.98 10.18
C ALA A 27 -0.65 -5.03 11.66
N GLN A 28 -0.91 -6.18 12.30
CA GLN A 28 -0.47 -6.42 13.67
C GLN A 28 1.07 -6.34 13.76
N TYR A 29 1.59 -5.70 14.81
CA TYR A 29 3.02 -5.43 14.94
C TYR A 29 3.89 -6.69 14.82
N GLU A 30 3.51 -7.79 15.47
CA GLU A 30 4.31 -9.01 15.49
C GLU A 30 4.54 -9.57 14.08
N ILE A 31 3.52 -9.61 13.22
CA ILE A 31 3.68 -10.13 11.85
C ILE A 31 4.43 -9.13 10.95
N ARG A 32 4.33 -7.83 11.23
CA ARG A 32 5.09 -6.80 10.50
C ARG A 32 6.60 -6.98 10.70
N VAL A 33 7.05 -7.30 11.91
CA VAL A 33 8.47 -7.60 12.18
C VAL A 33 8.98 -8.78 11.35
N TYR A 34 8.17 -9.84 11.16
CA TYR A 34 8.54 -10.93 10.26
C TYR A 34 8.54 -10.48 8.79
N ALA A 35 7.55 -9.70 8.37
CA ALA A 35 7.48 -9.20 7.00
C ALA A 35 8.69 -8.32 6.66
N ASP A 36 9.10 -7.41 7.56
CA ASP A 36 10.26 -6.54 7.38
C ASP A 36 11.56 -7.34 7.26
N ALA A 37 11.75 -8.37 8.08
CA ALA A 37 12.91 -9.26 7.97
C ALA A 37 12.94 -10.02 6.63
N ILE A 38 11.78 -10.50 6.15
CA ILE A 38 11.68 -11.19 4.86
C ILE A 38 11.92 -10.20 3.70
N CYS A 39 11.44 -8.96 3.79
CA CYS A 39 11.69 -7.91 2.81
C CYS A 39 13.20 -7.72 2.58
N SER A 40 14.00 -7.64 3.66
CA SER A 40 15.47 -7.54 3.54
C SER A 40 16.08 -8.71 2.78
N VAL A 41 15.63 -9.95 3.06
CA VAL A 41 16.12 -11.15 2.34
C VAL A 41 15.73 -11.12 0.86
N VAL A 42 14.51 -10.69 0.54
CA VAL A 42 14.03 -10.58 -0.84
C VAL A 42 14.78 -9.47 -1.60
N ALA A 43 15.05 -8.34 -0.95
CA ALA A 43 15.84 -7.25 -1.52
C ALA A 43 17.26 -7.71 -1.90
N ASP A 44 17.90 -8.49 -1.03
CA ASP A 44 19.24 -9.04 -1.30
C ASP A 44 19.23 -10.09 -2.42
N TRP A 45 18.21 -10.95 -2.48
CA TRP A 45 18.20 -12.09 -3.40
C TRP A 45 17.66 -11.76 -4.80
N VAL A 46 16.61 -10.93 -4.90
CA VAL A 46 15.95 -10.57 -6.15
C VAL A 46 15.77 -9.04 -6.28
N PRO A 47 16.88 -8.28 -6.31
CA PRO A 47 16.88 -6.82 -6.13
C PRO A 47 16.04 -6.08 -7.17
N PHE A 48 16.02 -6.52 -8.43
CA PHE A 48 15.23 -5.84 -9.47
C PHE A 48 13.72 -6.01 -9.27
N ALA A 49 13.29 -7.20 -8.86
CA ALA A 49 11.88 -7.46 -8.56
C ALA A 49 11.46 -6.74 -7.27
N TYR A 50 12.33 -6.72 -6.27
CA TYR A 50 12.08 -6.00 -5.03
C TYR A 50 12.02 -4.48 -5.24
N ALA A 51 12.93 -3.90 -6.02
CA ALA A 51 12.87 -2.47 -6.36
C ALA A 51 11.56 -2.11 -7.07
N ALA A 52 11.13 -2.90 -8.05
CA ALA A 52 9.83 -2.70 -8.69
C ALA A 52 8.66 -2.82 -7.69
N PHE A 53 8.72 -3.78 -6.76
CA PHE A 53 7.73 -3.92 -5.70
C PHE A 53 7.73 -2.74 -4.71
N GLU A 54 8.91 -2.24 -4.36
CA GLU A 54 9.09 -1.12 -3.45
C GLU A 54 8.55 0.18 -4.05
N ASP A 55 8.72 0.41 -5.35
CA ASP A 55 8.09 1.54 -6.06
C ASP A 55 6.56 1.52 -5.93
N TYR A 56 5.93 0.33 -6.03
CA TYR A 56 4.49 0.20 -5.78
C TYR A 56 4.11 0.47 -4.32
N ARG A 57 5.01 0.17 -3.36
CA ARG A 57 4.79 0.38 -1.93
C ARG A 57 5.02 1.84 -1.51
N LEU A 58 5.95 2.54 -2.18
CA LEU A 58 6.35 3.91 -1.89
C LEU A 58 5.52 4.96 -2.65
N GLY A 59 4.98 4.63 -3.83
CA GLY A 59 4.36 5.64 -4.71
C GLY A 59 2.90 5.36 -5.13
N GLY A 60 2.33 4.22 -4.75
CA GLY A 60 1.02 3.79 -5.25
C GLY A 60 -0.16 4.17 -4.37
N ALA A 61 -0.74 5.36 -4.56
CA ALA A 61 -2.09 5.64 -4.05
C ALA A 61 -3.14 5.10 -5.04
N THR A 62 -4.08 4.28 -4.56
CA THR A 62 -5.23 3.90 -5.41
C THR A 62 -6.29 4.98 -5.28
N LEU A 63 -6.56 5.69 -6.36
CA LEU A 63 -7.67 6.64 -6.43
C LEU A 63 -8.91 5.96 -6.99
N SER A 64 -10.06 6.19 -6.35
CA SER A 64 -11.36 5.86 -6.96
C SER A 64 -11.57 6.71 -8.22
N GLU A 65 -12.51 6.30 -9.08
CA GLU A 65 -12.86 7.06 -10.29
C GLU A 65 -13.25 8.51 -9.95
N THR A 66 -14.06 8.70 -8.90
CA THR A 66 -14.50 10.00 -8.40
C THR A 66 -13.32 10.84 -7.89
N ALA A 67 -12.39 10.23 -7.16
CA ALA A 67 -11.18 10.88 -6.67
C ALA A 67 -10.27 11.33 -7.82
N LEU A 68 -10.11 10.48 -8.85
CA LEU A 68 -9.33 10.81 -10.04
C LEU A 68 -9.94 12.00 -10.81
N GLU A 69 -11.25 12.08 -10.93
CA GLU A 69 -11.92 13.22 -11.56
C GLU A 69 -11.75 14.52 -10.73
N CYS A 70 -11.80 14.42 -9.41
CA CYS A 70 -11.48 15.55 -8.53
C CYS A 70 -10.06 16.05 -8.74
N VAL A 71 -9.07 15.15 -8.83
CA VAL A 71 -7.67 15.52 -9.14
C VAL A 71 -7.58 16.25 -10.48
N ARG A 72 -8.26 15.75 -11.53
CA ARG A 72 -8.27 16.41 -12.85
C ARG A 72 -8.85 17.82 -12.80
N ARG A 73 -9.90 18.05 -12.01
CA ARG A 73 -10.52 19.37 -11.82
C ARG A 73 -9.60 20.31 -11.03
N MET A 74 -8.97 19.80 -9.96
CA MET A 74 -7.98 20.56 -9.18
C MET A 74 -6.78 20.97 -10.04
N LEU A 75 -6.27 20.08 -10.90
CA LEU A 75 -5.19 20.39 -11.85
C LEU A 75 -5.57 21.47 -12.88
N LYS A 76 -6.86 21.63 -13.18
CA LYS A 76 -7.38 22.73 -14.03
C LYS A 76 -7.56 24.04 -13.25
N GLY A 77 -7.27 24.07 -11.95
CA GLY A 77 -7.41 25.23 -11.08
C GLY A 77 -8.78 25.39 -10.44
N GLU A 78 -9.66 24.39 -10.52
CA GLU A 78 -10.96 24.42 -9.86
C GLU A 78 -10.82 24.14 -8.36
N ALA A 79 -11.53 24.92 -7.53
CA ALA A 79 -11.66 24.62 -6.11
C ALA A 79 -12.67 23.47 -5.93
N VAL A 80 -12.16 22.27 -5.62
CA VAL A 80 -12.99 21.11 -5.28
C VAL A 80 -13.16 21.04 -3.76
N THR A 81 -14.40 20.92 -3.31
CA THR A 81 -14.78 20.78 -1.90
C THR A 81 -15.43 19.43 -1.67
N GLN A 82 -15.54 18.99 -0.41
CA GLN A 82 -16.23 17.74 -0.07
C GLN A 82 -17.64 17.66 -0.70
N GLU A 83 -18.39 18.76 -0.67
CA GLU A 83 -19.75 18.86 -1.22
C GLU A 83 -19.80 18.73 -2.75
N THR A 84 -18.76 19.21 -3.44
CA THR A 84 -18.68 19.23 -4.91
C THR A 84 -17.87 18.09 -5.49
N SER A 85 -17.34 17.22 -4.63
CA SER A 85 -16.52 16.07 -4.99
C SER A 85 -17.34 14.85 -5.40
N GLY A 86 -18.57 14.73 -4.90
CA GLY A 86 -19.36 13.50 -5.04
C GLY A 86 -18.90 12.34 -4.14
N MET A 87 -17.89 12.55 -3.28
CA MET A 87 -17.41 11.57 -2.31
C MET A 87 -18.17 11.65 -1.00
N SER A 88 -18.32 10.51 -0.32
CA SER A 88 -18.76 10.49 1.07
C SER A 88 -17.75 11.19 1.99
N LYS A 89 -18.16 11.54 3.22
CA LYS A 89 -17.26 12.16 4.21
C LYS A 89 -16.07 11.28 4.61
N GLY A 90 -16.16 9.96 4.43
CA GLY A 90 -15.08 9.01 4.70
C GLY A 90 -14.07 9.01 3.56
N GLU A 91 -14.57 8.79 2.34
CA GLU A 91 -13.76 8.79 1.11
C GLU A 91 -13.05 10.14 0.89
N TRP A 92 -13.71 11.27 1.20
CA TRP A 92 -13.08 12.59 1.10
C TRP A 92 -11.88 12.73 2.05
N ARG A 93 -11.97 12.19 3.27
CA ARG A 93 -10.87 12.22 4.24
C ARG A 93 -9.71 11.32 3.80
N GLU A 94 -10.02 10.15 3.25
CA GLU A 94 -8.99 9.28 2.66
C GLU A 94 -8.32 9.96 1.47
N PHE A 95 -9.10 10.62 0.61
CA PHE A 95 -8.59 11.38 -0.53
C PHE A 95 -7.66 12.53 -0.11
N GLU A 96 -8.06 13.33 0.88
CA GLU A 96 -7.22 14.42 1.42
C GLU A 96 -5.94 13.90 2.09
N GLN A 97 -5.93 12.68 2.62
CA GLN A 97 -4.72 12.07 3.19
C GLN A 97 -3.73 11.58 2.13
N LEU A 98 -4.17 11.42 0.87
CA LEU A 98 -3.34 10.96 -0.24
C LEU A 98 -2.68 12.10 -1.03
N LEU A 99 -3.18 13.34 -0.90
CA LEU A 99 -2.68 14.55 -1.56
C LEU A 99 -1.68 15.31 -0.67
#